data_AF-A0A1H1JWN4-F1
#
_entry.id   AF-A0A1H1JWN4-F1
#
_cell.length_a   1.000
_cell.length_b   1.000
_cell.length_c   1.000
_cell.angle_alpha   90.00
_cell.angle_beta   90.00
_cell.angle_gamma   90.00
#
_symmetry.space_group_name_H-M   'P 1'
#
loop_
_entity.id
_entity.type
_entity.pdbx_description
1 polymer ?
#
loop_
_entity_poly.entity_id
_entity_poly.type
_entity_poly.pdbx_seq_one_letter_code
_entity_poly.pdbx_strand_id
1 'polypeptide(L)' 'MLDLARGGSHIGSALSEASQRAAIDDALKEFRQRHTNGDVDGFLNLLAEELEKRGRTGAARLVRAIAGAD' A
#
# COMPACT_ATOMS: atom_id res chain seq x y z
N MET A 1 7.70 10.55 -4.79
CA MET A 1 6.66 10.36 -5.83
C MET A 1 6.81 9.06 -6.61
N LEU A 2 8.03 8.64 -6.98
CA LEU A 2 8.24 7.41 -7.76
C LEU A 2 7.73 6.13 -7.06
N ASP A 3 7.95 5.98 -5.75
CA ASP A 3 7.53 4.79 -4.99
C ASP A 3 6.01 4.64 -4.90
N LEU A 4 5.29 5.75 -4.75
CA LEU A 4 3.82 5.75 -4.67
C LEU A 4 3.20 5.32 -6.00
N ALA A 5 3.70 5.88 -7.11
CA ALA A 5 3.24 5.53 -8.45
C ALA A 5 3.56 4.07 -8.83
N ARG A 6 4.69 3.54 -8.35
CA ARG A 6 5.12 2.16 -8.56
C ARG A 6 4.25 1.18 -7.76
N GLY A 7 4.03 1.44 -6.48
CA GLY A 7 3.16 0.63 -5.62
C GLY A 7 1.71 0.61 -6.14
N GLY A 8 1.17 1.77 -6.51
CA GLY A 8 -0.18 1.88 -7.09
C GLY A 8 -0.35 1.13 -8.42
N SER A 9 0.68 1.05 -9.26
CA SER A 9 0.64 0.27 -10.49
C SER A 9 0.70 -1.24 -10.21
N HIS A 10 1.52 -1.65 -9.23
CA HIS A 10 1.74 -3.07 -8.91
C HIS A 10 0.52 -3.71 -8.23
N ILE A 11 -0.07 -3.03 -7.25
CA ILE A 11 -1.31 -3.44 -6.55
C ILE A 11 -2.50 -3.47 -7.53
N GLY A 12 -2.42 -2.65 -8.56
CA GLY A 12 -3.46 -2.51 -9.55
C GLY A 12 -3.63 -3.60 -10.57
N SER A 13 -2.55 -4.33 -10.81
CA SER A 13 -2.52 -5.44 -11.76
C SER A 13 -2.78 -6.78 -11.08
N ALA A 14 -2.89 -6.80 -9.74
CA ALA A 14 -3.11 -8.00 -8.95
C ALA A 14 -4.60 -8.38 -8.97
N LEU A 15 -4.91 -9.50 -9.65
CA LEU A 15 -6.26 -10.00 -9.91
C LEU A 15 -6.94 -10.70 -8.70
N SER A 16 -6.23 -10.88 -7.59
CA SER A 16 -6.72 -11.56 -6.39
C SER A 16 -6.22 -10.90 -5.11
N GLU A 17 -7.02 -10.95 -4.04
CA GLU A 17 -6.69 -10.38 -2.72
C GLU A 17 -5.33 -10.87 -2.20
N ALA A 18 -4.97 -12.14 -2.45
CA ALA A 18 -3.67 -12.70 -2.08
C ALA A 18 -2.50 -11.99 -2.79
N SER A 19 -2.63 -11.67 -4.07
CA SER A 19 -1.61 -10.94 -4.84
C SER A 19 -1.56 -9.46 -4.47
N GLN A 20 -2.70 -8.86 -4.10
CA GLN A 20 -2.74 -7.49 -3.59
C GLN A 20 -2.01 -7.38 -2.26
N ARG A 21 -2.22 -8.35 -1.36
CA ARG A 21 -1.57 -8.40 -0.06
C ARG A 21 -0.05 -8.58 -0.18
N ALA A 22 0.40 -9.47 -1.06
CA ALA A 22 1.82 -9.63 -1.36
C ALA A 22 2.46 -8.35 -1.93
N ALA A 23 1.76 -7.64 -2.82
CA ALA A 23 2.25 -6.38 -3.38
C ALA A 23 2.31 -5.24 -2.33
N ILE A 24 1.38 -5.22 -1.39
CA ILE A 24 1.39 -4.28 -0.25
C ILE A 24 2.56 -4.59 0.69
N ASP A 25 2.79 -5.87 1.00
CA ASP A 25 3.92 -6.31 1.84
C ASP A 25 5.28 -5.93 1.22
N ASP A 26 5.43 -6.13 -0.08
CA ASP A 26 6.66 -5.77 -0.80
C ASP A 26 6.90 -4.25 -0.80
N ALA A 27 5.85 -3.46 -1.04
CA ALA A 27 5.91 -2.00 -0.97
C ALA A 27 6.26 -1.51 0.46
N LEU A 28 5.73 -2.15 1.49
CA LEU A 28 6.06 -1.85 2.89
C LEU A 28 7.50 -2.21 3.23
N LYS A 29 8.01 -3.33 2.70
CA LYS A 29 9.39 -3.77 2.90
C LYS A 29 10.38 -2.84 2.20
N GLU A 30 10.07 -2.39 0.98
CA GLU A 30 10.87 -1.36 0.29
C GLU A 30 10.84 -0.03 1.07
N PHE A 31 9.66 0.40 1.55
CA PHE A 31 9.53 1.63 2.32
C PHE A 31 10.36 1.60 3.62
N ARG A 32 10.26 0.52 4.41
CA ARG A 32 11.03 0.34 5.65
C ARG A 32 12.53 0.28 5.42
N GLN A 33 12.97 -0.33 4.32
CA GLN A 33 14.40 -0.34 3.97
C GLN A 33 14.93 1.05 3.60
N ARG A 34 14.10 1.89 2.97
CA ARG A 34 14.49 3.27 2.58
C ARG A 34 14.29 4.29 3.70
N HIS A 35 13.39 4.02 4.64
CA HIS A 35 13.05 4.92 5.73
C HIS A 35 13.11 4.17 7.07
N THR A 36 14.33 4.07 7.63
CA THR A 36 14.61 3.39 8.91
C THR A 36 13.78 3.91 10.09
N ASN A 37 13.33 5.17 10.03
CA ASN A 37 12.44 5.82 11.01
C ASN A 37 11.16 6.41 10.35
N GLY A 38 10.75 5.89 9.19
CA GLY A 38 9.57 6.39 8.49
C GLY A 38 8.29 6.07 9.25
N ASP A 39 7.37 7.03 9.30
CA ASP A 39 6.01 6.83 9.82
C ASP A 39 5.25 5.87 8.88
N VAL A 40 5.27 4.58 9.22
CA VAL A 40 4.64 3.52 8.42
C VAL A 40 3.13 3.72 8.36
N ASP A 41 2.53 4.24 9.43
CA ASP A 41 1.11 4.52 9.52
C ASP A 41 0.67 5.61 8.54
N GLY A 42 1.39 6.73 8.51
CA GLY A 42 1.20 7.80 7.54
C GLY A 42 1.40 7.34 6.10
N PHE A 43 2.38 6.47 5.84
CA PHE A 43 2.55 5.87 4.51
C PHE A 43 1.35 5.00 4.11
N LEU A 44 0.85 4.15 5.01
CA LEU A 44 -0.32 3.31 4.77
C LEU A 44 -1.59 4.15 4.53
N ASN A 45 -1.80 5.22 5.29
CA ASN A 45 -2.91 6.13 5.07
C ASN A 45 -2.87 6.78 3.69
N LEU A 46 -1.71 7.34 3.30
CA LEU A 46 -1.53 7.95 1.98
C LEU A 46 -1.71 6.93 0.85
N LEU A 47 -1.24 5.69 1.04
CA LEU A 47 -1.40 4.60 0.08
C LEU A 47 -2.88 4.20 -0.07
N ALA A 48 -3.63 4.13 1.02
CA ALA A 48 -5.06 3.84 0.98
C ALA A 48 -5.85 4.93 0.24
N GLU A 49 -5.55 6.20 0.50
CA GLU A 49 -6.17 7.33 -0.21
C GLU A 49 -5.87 7.32 -1.72
N GLU A 50 -4.64 6.98 -2.11
CA GLU A 50 -4.25 6.84 -3.52
C GLU A 50 -5.04 5.72 -4.20
N LEU A 51 -5.20 4.58 -3.53
CA LEU A 51 -5.97 3.45 -4.03
C LEU A 51 -7.47 3.78 -4.15
N GLU A 52 -8.05 4.52 -3.21
CA GLU A 52 -9.43 5.01 -3.31
C GLU A 52 -9.61 5.97 -4.49
N LYS A 53 -8.69 6.92 -4.68
CA LYS A 53 -8.72 7.86 -5.81
C LYS A 53 -8.67 7.14 -7.16
N ARG A 54 -8.04 5.97 -7.23
CA ARG A 54 -8.02 5.10 -8.42
C ARG A 54 -9.20 4.13 -8.53
N GLY A 55 -10.21 4.24 -7.65
CA GLY A 55 -11.37 3.35 -7.63
C GLY A 55 -11.09 1.93 -7.13
N ARG A 56 -9.93 1.70 -6.48
CA ARG A 56 -9.54 0.40 -5.94
C ARG A 56 -9.91 0.28 -4.47
N THR A 57 -11.19 0.47 -4.18
CA THR A 57 -11.73 0.52 -2.82
C THR A 57 -11.45 -0.75 -2.01
N GLY A 58 -11.41 -1.92 -2.67
CA GLY A 58 -11.04 -3.19 -2.02
C GLY A 58 -9.59 -3.20 -1.52
N ALA A 59 -8.64 -2.74 -2.35
CA ALA A 59 -7.24 -2.64 -1.97
C ALA A 59 -7.02 -1.58 -0.88
N ALA A 60 -7.72 -0.44 -0.97
CA ALA A 60 -7.65 0.60 0.05
C ALA A 60 -8.16 0.10 1.42
N ARG A 61 -9.24 -0.69 1.43
CA ARG A 61 -9.77 -1.30 2.65
C ARG A 61 -8.76 -2.27 3.27
N LEU A 62 -8.06 -3.07 2.46
CA LEU A 62 -7.00 -3.95 2.94
C LEU A 62 -5.83 -3.17 3.55
N VAL A 63 -5.38 -2.09 2.89
CA VAL A 63 -4.31 -1.23 3.41
C VAL A 63 -4.70 -0.58 4.75
N ARG A 64 -5.94 -0.08 4.87
CA ARG A 64 -6.46 0.46 6.15
C ARG A 64 -6.57 -0.59 7.25
N ALA A 65 -6.94 -1.82 6.91
CA ALA A 65 -6.99 -2.92 7.88
C ALA A 65 -5.59 -3.30 8.39
N ILE A 66 -4.54 -3.10 7.58
CA ILE A 66 -3.14 -3.30 7.98
C ILE A 66 -2.65 -2.15 8.86
N ALA A 67 -3.08 -0.90 8.58
CA ALA A 67 -2.72 0.27 9.38
C ALA A 67 -3.33 0.25 10.79
N GLY A 68 -4.60 -0.15 10.93
CA GLY A 68 -5.28 -0.21 12.22
C GLY A 68 -5.05 -1.48 13.05
N ALA A 69 -4.08 -2.32 12.68
CA ALA A 69 -3.83 -3.61 13.34
C ALA A 69 -2.74 -3.56 14.44
N ASP A 70 -2.29 -2.37 14.83
CA ASP A 70 -1.31 -2.13 15.91
C ASP A 70 -2.00 -1.69 17.21
#